data_AF-A0A9P9IEC0-F1
#
_entry.id   AF-A0A9P9IEC0-F1
#
_cell.length_a   1.000
_cell.length_b   1.000
_cell.length_c   1.000
_cell.angle_alpha   90.00
_cell.angle_beta   90.00
_cell.angle_gamma   90.00
#
_symmetry.space_group_name_H-M   'P 1'
#
loop_
_entity.id
_entity.type
_entity.pdbx_description
1 polymer ?
#
loop_
_entity_poly.entity_id
_entity_poly.type
_entity_poly.pdbx_seq_one_letter_code
_entity_poly.pdbx_strand_id
1 'polypeptide(L)'
;MPTTLQPAPEPTPQAVRFVTNGWKWQPVAQQPTRAVNGTLHFADFPHFTPNKTPEEILREGCFGGGYFWPFRSRKLNLVRQFAGEEWVEIPSEWLLGLDEPRYVSGEGNTGYVARINKFGVSCEQSIDEWLAAGWFQWYSRFFQGRRIPDDRRQIEKWTRRAGSFG
;
A
#
# COMPACT_ATOMS: atom_id res chain seq x y z
N MET A 1 19.14 39.33 0.48
CA MET A 1 17.71 38.98 0.48
C MET A 1 17.58 37.58 1.04
N PRO A 2 17.02 37.38 2.25
CA PRO A 2 16.80 36.03 2.76
C PRO A 2 15.68 35.39 1.94
N THR A 3 15.97 34.28 1.28
CA THR A 3 14.97 33.45 0.61
C THR A 3 14.09 32.84 1.70
N THR A 4 12.90 33.41 1.90
CA THR A 4 11.85 32.78 2.68
C THR A 4 11.53 31.44 2.03
N LEU A 5 12.00 30.34 2.64
CA LEU A 5 11.53 29.00 2.32
C LEU A 5 10.01 29.00 2.56
N GLN A 6 9.24 28.93 1.48
CA GLN A 6 7.81 28.68 1.60
C GLN A 6 7.63 27.37 2.38
N PRO A 7 6.73 27.33 3.37
CA PRO A 7 6.36 26.06 3.99
C PRO A 7 5.87 25.12 2.88
N ALA A 8 6.30 23.86 2.93
CA ALA A 8 5.80 22.83 2.03
C ALA A 8 4.26 22.86 2.07
N PRO A 9 3.58 22.76 0.92
CA PRO A 9 2.13 22.80 0.90
C PRO A 9 1.59 21.71 1.85
N GLU A 10 0.66 22.09 2.73
CA GLU A 10 -0.02 21.11 3.57
C GLU A 10 -0.67 20.07 2.65
N PRO A 11 -0.53 18.76 2.95
CA PRO A 11 -1.09 17.69 2.13
C PRO A 11 -2.61 17.87 2.09
N THR A 12 -3.09 18.44 0.99
CA THR A 12 -4.50 18.72 0.81
C THR A 12 -5.16 17.40 0.38
N PRO A 13 -6.23 16.93 1.04
CA PRO A 13 -6.91 15.68 0.67
C PRO A 13 -7.70 15.91 -0.63
N GLN A 14 -7.01 15.97 -1.76
CA GLN A 14 -7.64 16.19 -3.07
C GLN A 14 -7.90 14.85 -3.76
N ALA A 15 -9.18 14.48 -3.70
CA ALA A 15 -9.84 13.36 -4.36
C ALA A 15 -9.35 11.96 -3.94
N VAL A 16 -10.10 11.30 -3.05
CA VAL A 16 -10.09 9.84 -2.94
C VAL A 16 -11.24 9.33 -3.82
N ARG A 17 -10.96 8.48 -4.81
CA ARG A 17 -12.00 7.96 -5.73
C ARG A 17 -12.92 6.93 -5.09
N PHE A 18 -12.52 6.32 -3.98
CA PHE A 18 -13.29 5.29 -3.28
C PHE A 18 -13.69 5.80 -1.91
N VAL A 19 -14.96 6.19 -1.78
CA VAL A 19 -15.50 6.69 -0.51
C VAL A 19 -15.67 5.51 0.44
N THR A 20 -14.89 5.50 1.51
CA THR A 20 -15.18 4.69 2.69
C THR A 20 -15.37 5.65 3.86
N ASN A 21 -16.59 6.16 4.06
CA ASN A 21 -17.01 6.85 5.29
C ASN A 21 -16.03 7.87 5.93
N GLY A 22 -15.31 8.65 5.13
CA GLY A 22 -14.26 9.53 5.65
C GLY A 22 -13.11 8.74 6.28
N TRP A 23 -11.94 9.34 6.33
CA TRP A 23 -10.83 8.70 7.00
C TRP A 23 -11.19 8.56 8.47
N LYS A 24 -11.35 7.32 8.99
CA LYS A 24 -11.59 7.08 10.43
C LYS A 24 -10.37 7.45 11.29
N TRP A 25 -9.32 7.97 10.68
CA TRP A 25 -8.06 8.32 11.29
C TRP A 25 -7.48 9.55 10.59
N GLN A 26 -6.76 10.38 11.33
CA GLN A 26 -6.04 11.51 10.77
C GLN A 26 -4.55 11.18 10.69
N PRO A 27 -3.83 11.65 9.65
CA PRO A 27 -2.40 11.52 9.61
C PRO A 27 -1.79 12.30 10.78
N VAL A 28 -0.97 11.62 11.58
CA VAL A 28 -0.26 12.20 12.73
C VAL A 28 1.24 12.27 12.50
N ALA A 29 1.73 11.60 11.46
CA ALA A 29 3.13 11.57 11.08
C ALA A 29 3.33 12.17 9.69
N GLN A 30 4.52 12.72 9.46
CA GLN A 30 4.93 13.24 8.16
C GLN A 30 5.19 12.11 7.16
N GLN A 31 5.16 12.45 5.87
CA GLN A 31 5.59 11.53 4.82
C GLN A 31 7.09 11.18 4.98
N PRO A 32 7.50 9.96 4.61
CA PRO A 32 8.90 9.56 4.70
C PRO A 32 9.78 10.35 3.73
N THR A 33 11.04 10.52 4.08
CA THR A 33 12.05 11.00 3.14
C THR A 33 12.61 9.83 2.33
N ARG A 34 13.11 10.11 1.12
CA ARG A 34 13.71 9.10 0.24
C ARG A 34 15.19 9.39 0.03
N ALA A 35 16.03 8.41 0.35
CA ALA A 35 17.46 8.45 0.09
C ALA A 35 17.77 8.17 -1.40
N VAL A 36 18.99 8.50 -1.83
CA VAL A 36 19.44 8.34 -3.23
C VAL A 36 19.38 6.89 -3.71
N ASN A 37 19.60 5.93 -2.81
CA ASN A 37 19.50 4.50 -3.09
C ASN A 37 18.05 3.97 -3.15
N GLY A 38 17.05 4.86 -3.00
CA GLY A 38 15.64 4.51 -3.03
C GLY A 38 15.04 4.13 -1.67
N THR A 39 15.85 4.02 -0.61
CA THR A 39 15.39 3.70 0.74
C THR A 39 14.50 4.80 1.32
N LEU A 40 13.39 4.40 1.93
CA LEU A 40 12.46 5.29 2.63
C LEU A 40 12.83 5.38 4.11
N HIS A 41 12.80 6.58 4.66
CA HIS A 41 13.09 6.86 6.07
C HIS A 41 11.90 7.50 6.76
N PHE A 42 11.43 6.87 7.84
CA PHE A 42 10.37 7.38 8.69
C PHE A 42 10.97 7.93 9.98
N ALA A 43 10.70 9.20 10.30
CA ALA A 43 11.31 9.89 11.45
C ALA A 43 10.99 9.20 12.79
N ASP A 44 9.79 8.64 12.91
CA ASP A 44 9.30 7.96 14.11
C ASP A 44 9.60 6.46 14.15
N PHE A 45 10.00 5.87 13.02
CA PHE A 45 10.43 4.47 12.91
C PHE A 45 11.72 4.35 12.08
N PRO A 46 12.87 4.80 12.62
CA PRO A 46 14.12 4.89 11.85
C PRO A 46 14.68 3.55 11.36
N HIS A 47 14.30 2.44 12.00
CA HIS A 47 14.70 1.08 11.62
C HIS A 47 13.79 0.45 10.56
N PHE A 48 12.67 1.09 10.20
CA PHE A 48 11.79 0.63 9.15
C PHE A 48 12.17 1.31 7.84
N THR A 49 12.92 0.58 7.01
CA THR A 49 13.57 1.13 5.81
C THR A 49 13.16 0.39 4.53
N PRO A 50 11.86 0.39 4.16
CA PRO A 50 11.43 -0.19 2.88
C PRO A 50 12.02 0.60 1.71
N ASN A 51 12.23 -0.07 0.57
CA ASN A 51 12.79 0.53 -0.65
C ASN A 51 11.74 0.90 -1.71
N LYS A 52 10.45 0.64 -1.42
CA LYS A 52 9.33 0.91 -2.34
C LYS A 52 8.17 1.56 -1.62
N THR A 53 7.55 2.56 -2.25
CA THR A 53 6.29 3.14 -1.78
C THR A 53 5.10 2.22 -2.08
N PRO A 54 3.96 2.39 -1.40
CA PRO A 54 2.75 1.65 -1.76
C PRO A 54 2.31 1.90 -3.21
N GLU A 55 2.48 3.12 -3.72
CA GLU A 55 2.22 3.45 -5.13
C GLU A 55 3.12 2.65 -6.07
N GLU A 56 4.42 2.59 -5.81
CA GLU A 56 5.37 1.82 -6.62
C GLU A 56 5.00 0.33 -6.62
N ILE A 57 4.60 -0.23 -5.47
CA ILE A 57 4.15 -1.63 -5.37
C ILE A 57 2.93 -1.89 -6.26
N LEU A 58 1.96 -0.96 -6.31
CA LEU A 58 0.78 -1.07 -7.17
C LEU A 58 1.15 -1.01 -8.65
N ARG A 59 1.96 -0.01 -9.03
CA ARG A 59 2.38 0.20 -10.42
C ARG A 59 3.24 -0.95 -10.95
N GLU A 60 4.01 -1.61 -10.09
CA GLU A 60 4.79 -2.81 -10.45
C GLU A 60 3.92 -4.08 -10.56
N GLY A 61 2.62 -4.00 -10.28
CA GLY A 61 1.70 -5.11 -10.46
C GLY A 61 2.00 -6.29 -9.53
N CYS A 62 2.56 -6.04 -8.35
CA CYS A 62 2.97 -7.05 -7.37
C CYS A 62 1.84 -8.07 -7.09
N PHE A 63 0.59 -7.63 -7.19
CA PHE A 63 -0.59 -8.43 -6.91
C PHE A 63 -1.15 -9.18 -8.13
N GLY A 64 -0.39 -9.27 -9.22
CA GLY A 64 -0.78 -10.05 -10.40
C GLY A 64 -2.08 -9.56 -11.02
N GLY A 65 -2.29 -8.24 -10.97
CA GLY A 65 -3.43 -7.57 -11.55
C GLY A 65 -4.66 -7.47 -10.67
N GLY A 66 -4.66 -7.92 -9.41
CA GLY A 66 -5.81 -7.67 -8.55
C GLY A 66 -5.53 -7.95 -7.08
N TYR A 67 -5.21 -6.92 -6.30
CA TYR A 67 -5.25 -7.00 -4.84
C TYR A 67 -6.69 -6.88 -4.33
N PHE A 68 -7.53 -6.16 -5.08
CA PHE A 68 -8.90 -5.77 -4.72
C PHE A 68 -9.98 -6.57 -5.46
N TRP A 69 -9.64 -7.72 -6.00
CA TRP A 69 -10.63 -8.59 -6.61
C TRP A 69 -11.60 -9.18 -5.57
N PRO A 70 -12.79 -9.66 -5.99
CA PRO A 70 -13.55 -10.57 -5.17
C PRO A 70 -12.75 -11.86 -4.99
N PHE A 71 -12.77 -12.39 -3.79
CA PHE A 71 -12.20 -13.71 -3.55
C PHE A 71 -13.02 -14.42 -2.49
N ARG A 72 -12.92 -15.76 -2.52
CA ARG A 72 -13.47 -16.60 -1.47
C ARG A 72 -12.34 -17.41 -0.84
N SER A 73 -11.96 -17.02 0.36
CA SER A 73 -11.07 -17.82 1.18
C SER A 73 -11.87 -18.81 2.00
N ARG A 74 -11.80 -20.10 1.65
CA ARG A 74 -12.37 -21.16 2.50
C ARG A 74 -11.61 -21.27 3.82
N LYS A 75 -10.30 -21.05 3.80
CA LYS A 75 -9.41 -21.14 4.97
C LYS A 75 -9.75 -20.08 6.03
N LEU A 76 -10.07 -18.87 5.61
CA LEU A 76 -10.42 -17.75 6.50
C LEU A 76 -11.93 -17.59 6.69
N ASN A 77 -12.75 -18.47 6.09
CA ASN A 77 -14.20 -18.32 5.96
C ASN A 77 -14.62 -16.90 5.52
N LEU A 78 -13.90 -16.35 4.54
CA LEU A 78 -14.04 -14.97 4.09
C LEU A 78 -14.49 -14.94 2.63
N VAL A 79 -15.54 -14.18 2.35
CA VAL A 79 -15.96 -13.85 0.98
C VAL A 79 -15.86 -12.34 0.83
N ARG A 80 -15.04 -11.89 -0.12
CA ARG A 80 -14.98 -10.50 -0.55
C ARG A 80 -15.67 -10.42 -1.92
N GLN A 81 -16.67 -9.55 -2.05
CA GLN A 81 -17.34 -9.27 -3.33
C GLN A 81 -16.63 -8.11 -4.05
N PHE A 82 -17.02 -7.72 -5.27
CA PHE A 82 -16.41 -6.60 -6.03
C PHE A 82 -16.78 -5.21 -5.48
N ALA A 83 -17.78 -5.12 -4.60
CA ALA A 83 -18.36 -3.86 -4.17
C ALA A 83 -18.67 -3.88 -2.68
N GLY A 84 -18.29 -2.81 -1.98
CA GLY A 84 -18.50 -2.63 -0.55
C GLY A 84 -17.36 -1.87 0.10
N GLU A 85 -17.58 -0.57 0.36
CA GLU A 85 -17.03 0.42 1.32
C GLU A 85 -15.74 0.17 2.13
N GLU A 86 -14.95 -0.86 1.87
CA GLU A 86 -13.64 -1.14 2.47
C GLU A 86 -12.51 -0.93 1.47
N TRP A 87 -12.85 -0.53 0.24
CA TRP A 87 -11.96 -0.33 -0.90
C TRP A 87 -11.11 0.93 -0.72
N VAL A 88 -10.26 0.80 0.28
CA VAL A 88 -8.90 1.28 0.39
C VAL A 88 -8.71 2.74 0.06
N GLU A 89 -8.31 3.42 1.14
CA GLU A 89 -7.70 4.73 1.24
C GLU A 89 -6.42 4.80 0.37
N ILE A 90 -6.54 4.55 -0.93
CA ILE A 90 -5.55 4.80 -1.96
C ILE A 90 -5.82 6.22 -2.44
N PRO A 91 -4.87 7.14 -2.26
CA PRO A 91 -4.97 8.47 -2.85
C PRO A 91 -5.18 8.37 -4.36
N SER A 92 -6.10 9.15 -4.92
CA SER A 92 -6.37 9.04 -6.37
C SER A 92 -5.14 9.41 -7.19
N GLU A 93 -4.20 10.20 -6.65
CA GLU A 93 -2.94 10.49 -7.30
C GLU A 93 -2.11 9.24 -7.61
N TRP A 94 -2.18 8.19 -6.78
CA TRP A 94 -1.45 6.93 -7.03
C TRP A 94 -2.03 6.17 -8.23
N LEU A 95 -3.28 6.46 -8.58
CA LEU A 95 -3.98 5.84 -9.71
C LEU A 95 -3.87 6.67 -11.00
N LEU A 96 -3.36 7.91 -10.93
CA LEU A 96 -3.19 8.73 -12.12
C LEU A 96 -2.24 8.06 -13.11
N GLY A 97 -2.73 7.85 -14.34
CA GLY A 97 -2.00 7.17 -15.41
C GLY A 97 -1.81 5.67 -15.22
N LEU A 98 -2.42 5.06 -14.20
CA LEU A 98 -2.43 3.61 -14.02
C LEU A 98 -3.66 3.00 -14.72
N ASP A 99 -3.46 1.87 -15.41
CA ASP A 99 -4.57 1.04 -15.91
C ASP A 99 -5.20 0.30 -14.71
N GLU A 100 -6.04 1.02 -13.96
CA GLU A 100 -6.68 0.54 -12.73
C GLU A 100 -7.39 -0.81 -12.91
N PRO A 101 -8.20 -1.04 -13.98
CA PRO A 101 -8.80 -2.34 -14.26
C PRO A 101 -7.78 -3.47 -14.29
N ARG A 102 -6.61 -3.21 -14.88
CA ARG A 102 -5.56 -4.20 -15.05
C ARG A 102 -4.71 -4.44 -13.80
N TYR A 103 -4.37 -3.39 -13.05
CA TYR A 103 -3.38 -3.46 -11.97
C TYR A 103 -4.00 -3.51 -10.56
N VAL A 104 -5.23 -3.02 -10.40
CA VAL A 104 -5.85 -2.76 -9.10
C VAL A 104 -7.06 -3.66 -8.88
N SER A 105 -8.07 -3.59 -9.76
CA SER A 105 -9.31 -4.35 -9.60
C SER A 105 -9.25 -5.75 -10.23
N GLY A 106 -8.41 -5.94 -11.25
CA GLY A 106 -8.27 -7.21 -11.95
C GLY A 106 -9.50 -7.59 -12.75
N GLU A 107 -10.18 -6.60 -13.30
CA GLU A 107 -11.40 -6.81 -14.08
C GLU A 107 -11.15 -7.83 -15.21
N GLY A 108 -11.97 -8.88 -15.24
CA GLY A 108 -11.84 -9.98 -16.19
C GLY A 108 -10.84 -11.08 -15.81
N ASN A 109 -10.10 -10.96 -14.69
CA ASN A 109 -9.20 -12.01 -14.20
C ASN A 109 -9.89 -12.90 -13.15
N THR A 110 -9.64 -14.22 -13.21
CA THR A 110 -10.11 -15.22 -12.21
C THR A 110 -8.99 -15.75 -11.32
N GLY A 111 -7.75 -15.30 -11.54
CA GLY A 111 -6.56 -15.71 -10.81
C GLY A 111 -5.50 -14.62 -10.75
N TYR A 112 -4.45 -14.85 -9.95
CA TYR A 112 -3.21 -14.06 -10.02
C TYR A 112 -2.60 -14.19 -11.43
N VAL A 113 -2.23 -13.07 -12.03
CA VAL A 113 -1.66 -13.01 -13.38
C VAL A 113 -0.20 -12.59 -13.34
N ALA A 114 0.72 -13.56 -13.41
CA ALA A 114 2.16 -13.32 -13.31
C ALA A 114 2.73 -12.34 -14.35
N ARG A 115 2.18 -12.31 -15.56
CA ARG A 115 2.58 -11.34 -16.60
C ARG A 115 2.29 -9.87 -16.26
N ILE A 116 1.47 -9.60 -15.24
CA ILE A 116 1.18 -8.22 -14.78
C ILE A 116 2.23 -7.78 -13.76
N ASN A 117 2.85 -8.71 -13.04
CA ASN A 117 3.98 -8.43 -12.17
C ASN A 117 5.19 -8.02 -13.02
N LYS A 118 5.89 -6.95 -12.61
CA LYS A 118 7.15 -6.48 -13.20
C LYS A 118 8.18 -7.59 -13.47
N PHE A 119 8.24 -8.60 -12.60
CA PHE A 119 9.19 -9.70 -12.73
C PHE A 119 8.66 -10.89 -13.56
N GLY A 120 7.40 -10.85 -14.00
CA GLY A 120 6.78 -11.92 -14.77
C GLY A 120 6.54 -13.22 -13.99
N VAL A 121 6.72 -13.20 -12.66
CA VAL A 121 6.61 -14.36 -11.77
C VAL A 121 5.48 -14.18 -10.76
N SER A 122 4.98 -15.29 -10.23
CA SER A 122 4.07 -15.25 -9.09
C SER A 122 4.79 -14.76 -7.85
N CYS A 123 4.12 -13.91 -7.07
CA CYS A 123 4.52 -13.70 -5.68
C CYS A 123 4.41 -15.04 -4.93
N GLU A 124 5.39 -15.33 -4.08
CA GLU A 124 5.49 -16.61 -3.36
C GLU A 124 4.33 -16.87 -2.39
N GLN A 125 3.70 -15.80 -1.90
CA GLN A 125 2.57 -15.90 -0.99
C GLN A 125 1.24 -15.93 -1.74
N SER A 126 0.39 -16.85 -1.32
CA SER A 126 -0.99 -16.96 -1.81
C SER A 126 -1.80 -15.71 -1.46
N ILE A 127 -2.85 -15.44 -2.23
CA ILE A 127 -3.77 -14.33 -1.96
C ILE A 127 -4.30 -14.40 -0.51
N ASP A 128 -4.62 -15.60 -0.02
CA ASP A 128 -5.10 -15.84 1.36
C ASP A 128 -4.11 -15.35 2.40
N GLU A 129 -2.80 -15.50 2.15
CA GLU A 129 -1.75 -15.04 3.06
C GLU A 129 -1.56 -13.53 3.00
N TRP A 130 -1.67 -12.92 1.82
CA TRP A 130 -1.65 -11.46 1.67
C TRP A 130 -2.82 -10.80 2.42
N LEU A 131 -4.01 -11.37 2.27
CA LEU A 131 -5.25 -10.88 2.86
C LEU A 131 -5.29 -11.09 4.37
N ALA A 132 -4.86 -12.27 4.85
CA ALA A 132 -4.72 -12.53 6.28
C ALA A 132 -3.65 -11.65 6.93
N ALA A 133 -2.58 -11.31 6.18
CA ALA A 133 -1.54 -10.43 6.69
C ALA A 133 -2.01 -8.98 6.82
N GLY A 134 -2.91 -8.52 5.94
CA GLY A 134 -3.38 -7.13 5.89
C GLY A 134 -2.24 -6.12 5.70
N TRP A 135 -1.05 -6.61 5.31
CA TRP A 135 0.19 -5.85 5.38
C TRP A 135 0.19 -4.69 4.39
N PHE A 136 -0.27 -4.89 3.16
CA PHE A 136 -0.28 -3.82 2.16
C PHE A 136 -1.25 -2.71 2.56
N GLN A 137 -2.44 -3.05 3.05
CA GLN A 137 -3.39 -2.06 3.56
C GLN A 137 -2.83 -1.31 4.78
N TRP A 138 -2.19 -2.04 5.72
CA TRP A 138 -1.49 -1.41 6.83
C TRP A 138 -0.41 -0.46 6.35
N TYR A 139 0.42 -0.89 5.40
CA TYR A 139 1.55 -0.13 4.87
C TYR A 139 1.08 1.11 4.11
N SER A 140 0.04 1.03 3.29
CA SER A 140 -0.58 2.19 2.64
C SER A 140 -1.03 3.24 3.65
N ARG A 141 -1.67 2.84 4.75
CA ARG A 141 -2.11 3.76 5.82
C ARG A 141 -0.94 4.33 6.61
N PHE A 142 0.03 3.49 6.95
CA PHE A 142 1.23 3.88 7.66
C PHE A 142 2.05 4.89 6.84
N PHE A 143 2.23 4.64 5.54
CA PHE A 143 2.92 5.55 4.63
C PHE A 143 2.24 6.92 4.56
N GLN A 144 0.90 6.95 4.58
CA GLN A 144 0.09 8.17 4.60
C GLN A 144 0.03 8.86 5.97
N GLY A 145 0.74 8.36 6.99
CA GLY A 145 0.88 9.04 8.29
C GLY A 145 -0.04 8.52 9.40
N ARG A 146 -0.82 7.45 9.17
CA ARG A 146 -1.56 6.78 10.25
C ARG A 146 -0.58 6.14 11.22
N ARG A 147 -0.81 6.31 12.53
CA ARG A 147 -0.12 5.54 13.57
C ARG A 147 -1.09 4.85 14.51
N ILE A 148 -0.82 3.59 14.81
CA ILE A 148 -1.61 2.76 15.73
C ILE A 148 -0.68 1.90 16.60
N PRO A 149 -1.16 1.41 17.77
CA PRO A 149 -0.36 0.55 18.63
C PRO A 149 0.20 -0.71 17.94
N ASP A 150 -0.46 -1.21 16.89
CA ASP A 150 -0.03 -2.42 16.14
C ASP A 150 1.18 -2.19 15.21
N ASP A 151 1.59 -0.94 14.97
CA ASP A 151 2.63 -0.63 13.97
C ASP A 151 3.96 -1.32 14.28
N ARG A 152 4.36 -1.39 15.55
CA ARG A 152 5.59 -2.08 15.98
C ARG A 152 5.57 -3.55 15.57
N ARG A 153 4.46 -4.25 15.82
CA ARG A 153 4.31 -5.67 15.47
C ARG A 153 4.36 -5.88 13.96
N GLN A 154 3.78 -4.97 13.18
CA GLN A 154 3.81 -5.05 11.72
C GLN A 154 5.22 -4.79 11.15
N ILE A 155 5.94 -3.82 11.71
CA ILE A 155 7.34 -3.54 11.36
C ILE A 155 8.24 -4.72 11.71
N GLU A 156 8.10 -5.30 12.90
CA GLU A 156 8.87 -6.50 13.29
C GLU A 156 8.62 -7.68 12.36
N LYS A 157 7.36 -7.91 11.96
CA LYS A 157 7.02 -8.93 10.96
C LYS A 157 7.69 -8.64 9.61
N TRP A 158 7.71 -7.38 9.19
CA TRP A 158 8.37 -6.97 7.96
C TRP A 158 9.88 -7.22 8.06
N THR A 159 10.55 -6.78 9.12
CA THR A 159 12.01 -6.96 9.31
C THR A 159 12.41 -8.43 9.28
N ARG A 160 11.61 -9.31 9.88
CA ARG A 160 11.87 -10.77 9.83
C ARG A 160 11.76 -11.35 8.42
N ARG A 161 10.90 -10.80 7.56
CA ARG A 161 10.65 -11.29 6.19
C ARG A 161 11.57 -10.66 5.15
N ALA A 162 11.78 -9.34 5.23
CA ALA A 162 12.59 -8.59 4.29
C ALA A 162 14.11 -8.75 4.55
N GLY A 163 14.46 -9.28 5.72
CA GLY A 163 15.82 -9.26 6.24
C GLY A 163 16.15 -7.89 6.82
N SER A 164 16.94 -7.87 7.88
CA SER A 164 17.66 -6.66 8.26
C SER A 164 18.65 -6.35 7.14
N PHE A 165 18.40 -5.32 6.34
CA PHE A 165 19.44 -4.69 5.53
C PHE A 165 20.38 -3.98 6.52
N GLY A 166 21.30 -4.75 7.09
CA GLY A 166 22.42 -4.26 7.88
C GLY A 166 23.56 -3.82 6.96
#